data_AF-A0A7X9FDW2-F1
#
_entry.id   AF-A0A7X9FDW2-F1
#
_cell.length_a   1.000
_cell.length_b   1.000
_cell.length_c   1.000
_cell.angle_alpha   90.00
_cell.angle_beta   90.00
_cell.angle_gamma   90.00
#
_symmetry.space_group_name_H-M   'P 1'
#
loop_
_entity.id
_entity.type
_entity.pdbx_description
1 polymer ?
#
loop_
_entity_poly.entity_id
_entity_poly.type
_entity_poly.pdbx_seq_one_letter_code
_entity_poly.pdbx_strand_id
1 'polypeptide(L)' 'LKYLASAIASQTGKSEAEVFAGWTATVPLGRLGKPEELGALVAFLASEQAGFITGTATAIDGGRTLGI' A
#
# COMPACT_ATOMS: atom_id res chain seq x y z
N LEU A 1 -5.41 -2.60 9.05
CA LEU A 1 -3.97 -2.69 9.41
C LEU A 1 -3.72 -3.12 10.85
N LYS A 2 -4.37 -2.52 11.87
CA LYS A 2 -4.17 -2.91 13.28
C LYS A 2 -4.37 -4.40 13.55
N TYR A 3 -5.46 -4.99 13.03
CA TYR A 3 -5.71 -6.43 13.14
C TYR A 3 -4.54 -7.27 12.60
N LEU A 4 -4.01 -6.92 11.43
CA LEU A 4 -2.87 -7.62 10.83
C LEU A 4 -1.58 -7.43 11.67
N ALA A 5 -1.37 -6.23 12.20
CA ALA A 5 -0.20 -5.94 13.02
C ALA A 5 -0.23 -6.76 14.31
N SER A 6 -1.41 -6.87 14.94
CA SER A 6 -1.65 -7.70 16.12
C SER A 6 -1.40 -9.19 15.83
N ALA A 7 -1.93 -9.69 14.72
CA ALA A 7 -1.74 -11.09 14.32
C ALA A 7 -0.27 -11.42 14.03
N ILE A 8 0.49 -10.51 13.39
CA ILE A 8 1.93 -10.70 13.15
C ILE A 8 2.73 -10.56 14.45
N ALA A 9 2.37 -9.60 15.32
CA ALA A 9 3.01 -9.41 16.62
C ALA A 9 2.93 -10.69 17.47
N SER A 10 1.73 -11.30 17.57
CA SER A 10 1.54 -12.56 18.29
C SER A 10 2.37 -13.73 17.74
N GLN A 11 2.62 -13.77 16.43
CA GLN A 11 3.38 -14.85 15.78
C GLN A 11 4.90 -14.64 15.80
N THR A 12 5.36 -13.39 15.88
CA THR A 12 6.78 -13.05 15.71
C THR A 12 7.46 -12.60 17.01
N GLY A 13 6.71 -12.45 18.10
CA GLY A 13 7.22 -11.93 19.37
C GLY A 13 7.58 -10.44 19.35
N LYS A 14 7.29 -9.73 18.26
CA LYS A 14 7.50 -8.28 18.11
C LYS A 14 6.29 -7.51 18.63
N SER A 15 6.49 -6.27 19.06
CA SER A 15 5.39 -5.35 19.33
C SER A 15 4.67 -4.92 18.04
N GLU A 16 3.41 -4.49 18.14
CA GLU A 16 2.68 -3.94 16.99
C GLU A 16 3.43 -2.73 16.38
N ALA A 17 4.04 -1.89 17.22
CA ALA A 17 4.82 -0.74 16.78
C ALA A 17 6.03 -1.15 15.91
N GLU A 18 6.76 -2.20 16.31
CA GLU A 18 7.87 -2.74 15.51
C GLU A 18 7.40 -3.35 14.19
N VAL A 19 6.21 -3.98 14.18
CA VAL A 19 5.60 -4.48 12.94
C VAL A 19 5.27 -3.33 11.99
N PHE A 20 4.62 -2.27 12.49
CA PHE A 20 4.32 -1.08 11.70
C PHE A 20 5.58 -0.37 11.20
N ALA A 21 6.61 -0.25 12.03
CA ALA A 21 7.89 0.32 11.65
C ALA A 21 8.57 -0.50 10.55
N GLY A 22 8.54 -1.83 10.67
CA GLY A 22 9.08 -2.74 9.65
C GLY A 22 8.36 -2.60 8.30
N TRP A 23 7.03 -2.52 8.29
CA TRP A 23 6.29 -2.26 7.05
C TRP A 23 6.64 -0.91 6.45
N THR A 24 6.71 0.13 7.28
CA THR A 24 7.02 1.50 6.83
C THR A 24 8.43 1.58 6.23
N ALA A 25 9.42 0.92 6.84
CA ALA A 25 10.80 0.90 6.37
C ALA A 25 10.96 0.28 4.96
N THR A 26 10.01 -0.55 4.55
CA THR A 26 10.00 -1.18 3.22
C THR A 26 9.30 -0.33 2.14
N VAL A 27 8.80 0.87 2.49
CA VAL A 27 8.17 1.80 1.55
C VAL A 27 9.06 3.03 1.39
N PRO A 28 9.62 3.32 0.20
CA PRO A 28 10.49 4.48 -0.01
C PRO A 28 9.87 5.82 0.33
N LEU A 29 8.56 5.99 0.15
CA LEU A 29 7.83 7.20 0.57
C LEU A 29 7.83 7.40 2.11
N GLY A 30 8.28 6.41 2.89
CA GLY A 30 8.45 6.53 4.34
C GLY A 30 7.16 6.47 5.14
N ARG A 31 6.04 6.08 4.52
CA ARG A 31 4.75 5.89 5.18
C ARG A 31 3.91 4.82 4.51
N LEU A 32 2.98 4.24 5.27
CA LEU A 32 1.94 3.40 4.69
C LEU A 32 0.93 4.26 3.91
N GLY A 33 0.42 3.69 2.82
CA GLY A 33 -0.66 4.29 2.05
C GLY A 33 -1.96 4.32 2.85
N LYS A 34 -2.78 5.34 2.60
CA LYS A 34 -4.14 5.41 3.12
C LYS A 34 -5.11 4.74 2.13
N PRO A 35 -6.20 4.11 2.60
CA PRO A 35 -7.20 3.51 1.72
C PRO A 35 -7.75 4.48 0.66
N GLU A 36 -7.86 5.77 0.99
CA GLU A 36 -8.38 6.80 0.10
C GLU A 36 -7.46 7.06 -1.10
N GLU A 37 -6.15 6.84 -0.96
CA GLU A 37 -5.19 7.01 -2.06
C GLU A 37 -5.36 5.93 -3.12
N LEU A 38 -5.55 4.67 -2.68
CA LEU A 38 -5.94 3.57 -3.55
C LEU A 38 -7.31 3.82 -4.17
N GLY A 39 -8.28 4.25 -3.36
CA GLY A 39 -9.62 4.57 -3.83
C GLY A 39 -9.63 5.63 -4.92
N ALA A 40 -8.80 6.67 -4.80
CA ALA A 40 -8.69 7.73 -5.80
C ALA A 40 -8.17 7.21 -7.15
N LEU A 41 -7.13 6.37 -7.16
CA LEU A 41 -6.63 5.75 -8.40
C LEU A 41 -7.69 4.85 -9.03
N VAL A 42 -8.36 4.02 -8.21
CA VAL A 42 -9.45 3.16 -8.69
C VAL A 42 -10.59 3.98 -9.28
N ALA A 43 -11.01 5.06 -8.61
CA ALA A 43 -12.05 5.94 -9.10
C ALA A 43 -11.67 6.60 -10.44
N PHE A 44 -10.41 7.03 -10.59
CA PHE A 44 -9.91 7.55 -11.87
C PHE A 44 -9.91 6.48 -12.97
N LEU A 45 -9.39 5.28 -12.70
CA LEU A 45 -9.34 4.20 -13.68
C LEU A 45 -10.74 3.71 -14.10
N ALA A 46 -11.74 3.83 -13.22
CA ALA A 46 -13.13 3.52 -13.52
C ALA A 46 -13.89 4.66 -14.21
N SER A 47 -13.28 5.85 -14.35
CA SER A 47 -13.92 7.03 -14.93
C SER A 47 -13.80 7.10 -16.45
N GLU A 48 -14.63 7.91 -17.10
CA GLU A 48 -14.57 8.14 -18.55
C GLU A 48 -13.21 8.73 -18.98
N GLN A 49 -12.55 9.49 -18.11
CA GLN A 49 -11.25 10.11 -18.37
C GLN A 49 -10.15 9.08 -18.60
N ALA A 50 -10.30 7.86 -18.07
CA ALA A 50 -9.35 6.77 -18.27
C ALA A 50 -9.70 5.86 -19.46
N GLY A 51 -10.62 6.25 -20.34
CA GLY A 51 -11.20 5.40 -21.39
C GLY A 51 -10.23 4.76 -22.39
N PHE A 52 -8.96 5.18 -22.43
CA PHE A 52 -7.91 4.59 -23.27
C PHE A 52 -6.83 3.83 -22.47
N ILE A 53 -7.00 3.68 -21.15
CA ILE A 53 -6.10 2.95 -20.27
C ILE A 53 -6.68 1.55 -20.07
N THR A 54 -6.04 0.55 -20.68
CA THR A 54 -6.44 -0.86 -20.54
C THR A 54 -5.24 -1.79 -20.67
N GLY A 55 -5.33 -2.99 -20.10
CA GLY A 55 -4.29 -4.02 -20.19
C GLY A 55 -3.00 -3.71 -19.41
N THR A 56 -3.06 -2.79 -18.45
CA THR A 56 -1.90 -2.35 -17.65
C THR A 56 -2.07 -2.65 -16.17
N ALA A 57 -0.95 -2.76 -15.46
CA ALA A 57 -0.90 -2.77 -14.00
C ALA A 57 -0.21 -1.48 -13.53
N THR A 58 -0.88 -0.72 -12.67
CA THR A 58 -0.32 0.53 -12.11
C THR A 58 0.01 0.29 -10.64
N ALA A 59 1.27 0.42 -10.24
CA ALA A 59 1.61 0.31 -8.83
C ALA A 59 1.22 1.58 -8.07
N ILE A 60 0.65 1.39 -6.88
CA ILE A 60 0.32 2.46 -5.92
C ILE A 60 0.80 2.06 -4.53
N ASP A 61 2.12 1.98 -4.39
CA ASP A 61 2.75 1.33 -3.24
C ASP A 61 3.82 2.19 -2.54
N GLY A 62 3.85 3.49 -2.85
CA GLY A 62 4.84 4.42 -2.29
C GLY A 62 6.27 4.15 -2.76
N GLY A 63 6.43 3.52 -3.93
CA GLY A 63 7.73 3.24 -4.56
C GLY A 63 8.31 1.87 -4.17
N ARG A 64 7.51 0.99 -3.58
CA ARG A 64 7.98 -0.34 -3.14
C ARG A 64 8.38 -1.21 -4.33
N THR A 65 7.65 -1.11 -5.44
CA THR A 65 7.99 -1.75 -6.71
C THR A 65 9.07 -0.92 -7.41
N LEU A 66 10.26 -1.49 -7.58
CA LEU A 66 11.37 -0.85 -8.30
C LEU A 66 11.24 -1.09 -9.81
N GLY A 67 11.28 -0.01 -10.60
CA GLY A 67 11.49 -0.11 -12.06
C GLY A 67 10.26 -0.33 -12.93
N ILE A 68 9.06 0.08 -12.46
CA ILE A 68 7.95 0.42 -13.37
C ILE A 68 8.13 1.80 -13.98
#